data_AF-A0A2A4CFZ4-F1
#
_entry.id   AF-A0A2A4CFZ4-F1
#
_cell.length_a   1.000
_cell.length_b   1.000
_cell.length_c   1.000
_cell.angle_alpha   90.00
_cell.angle_beta   90.00
_cell.angle_gamma   90.00
#
_symmetry.space_group_name_H-M   'P 1'
#
loop_
_entity.id
_entity.type
_entity.pdbx_description
1 polymer ?
#
loop_
_entity_poly.entity_id
_entity_poly.type
_entity_poly.pdbx_seq_one_letter_code
_entity_poly.pdbx_strand_id
1 'polypeptide(L)'
;MHGPADSAEHSPPPGNDACRCVVCEQLRDADTQYFGRVLRNGRARIALAQTLALGMGFCRAHAALATELHGPAAAAVQDSIRDAGRLLCDLLDRTALQDELIQDIVFGARGRCPACAYFHRVEGRVLARIQHELEQQKPFSPPPVCFVHLQSLKQRVEPPLLGRIKRLLRARSRGVLGAIDRPGAFPDAGIAQACLQLYPLELANSMSVHAARCACPICEDIALAQRRWLGTAIDNVRLRQPGWIALPTCHRHLLQCIRQPDRALQHAALARYFEVALPGKPMADPAAPPPPKRRRRRHARWFDSRHDARNERDAQRDGTQPRESCPGCDAEEIAARKSIARLIRGVSRAEHDDALALAVEGVCLKHFAEAFIYASEPRIEQRLRGALGSILRPATDARECVSG
;
A
#
# COMPACT_ATOMS: atom_id res chain seq x y z
N MET A 1 1.52 -10.07 -66.29
CA MET A 1 0.74 -9.16 -65.43
C MET A 1 0.07 -9.98 -64.33
N HIS A 2 0.67 -10.03 -63.14
CA HIS A 2 0.05 -10.57 -61.94
C HIS A 2 0.30 -9.56 -60.81
N GLY A 3 -0.80 -9.06 -60.23
CA GLY A 3 -0.77 -8.03 -59.19
C GLY A 3 -0.30 -8.60 -57.84
N PRO A 4 0.26 -7.76 -56.96
CA PRO A 4 0.76 -8.20 -55.68
C PRO A 4 -0.40 -8.38 -54.70
N ALA A 5 -0.40 -9.52 -54.01
CA ALA A 5 -1.33 -9.82 -52.93
C ALA A 5 -0.96 -9.03 -51.67
N ASP A 6 -1.98 -8.41 -51.07
CA ASP A 6 -1.96 -7.74 -49.77
C ASP A 6 -1.34 -8.63 -48.69
N SER A 7 -0.15 -8.25 -48.23
CA SER A 7 0.46 -8.78 -47.02
C SER A 7 -0.06 -7.98 -45.83
N ALA A 8 -1.15 -8.44 -45.22
CA ALA A 8 -1.64 -7.92 -43.96
C ALA A 8 -0.64 -8.25 -42.84
N GLU A 9 0.15 -7.25 -42.44
CA GLU A 9 1.05 -7.24 -41.29
C GLU A 9 0.35 -7.74 -40.02
N HIS A 10 0.51 -9.03 -39.72
CA HIS A 10 0.22 -9.59 -38.41
C HIS A 10 1.47 -9.40 -37.54
N SER A 11 1.62 -8.19 -36.98
CA SER A 11 2.60 -7.97 -35.92
C SER A 11 2.27 -8.89 -34.74
N PRO A 12 3.17 -9.81 -34.33
CA PRO A 12 2.95 -10.61 -33.14
C PRO A 12 2.82 -9.68 -31.91
N PRO A 13 2.04 -10.06 -30.88
CA PRO A 13 2.01 -9.31 -29.63
C PRO A 13 3.46 -9.18 -29.11
N PRO A 14 3.86 -8.00 -28.59
CA PRO A 14 5.24 -7.76 -28.18
C PRO A 14 5.69 -8.87 -27.24
N GLY A 15 6.82 -9.48 -27.63
CA GLY A 15 7.44 -10.62 -26.98
C GLY A 15 7.65 -10.40 -25.48
N ASN A 16 7.57 -11.52 -24.78
CA ASN A 16 7.45 -11.69 -23.35
C ASN A 16 8.81 -11.50 -22.61
N ASP A 17 9.60 -10.51 -23.00
CA ASP A 17 10.87 -10.20 -22.34
C ASP A 17 10.62 -9.32 -21.12
N ALA A 18 11.25 -9.70 -20.01
CA ALA A 18 11.13 -9.15 -18.66
C ALA A 18 10.61 -7.70 -18.62
N CYS A 19 9.45 -7.49 -17.98
CA CYS A 19 8.84 -6.16 -17.88
C CYS A 19 9.76 -5.20 -17.10
N ARG A 20 10.62 -4.48 -17.82
CA ARG A 20 11.39 -3.35 -17.31
C ARG A 20 10.47 -2.16 -17.17
N CYS A 21 9.71 -2.14 -16.08
CA CYS A 21 8.79 -1.04 -15.82
C CYS A 21 9.58 0.26 -15.62
N VAL A 22 9.41 1.22 -16.52
CA VAL A 22 10.11 2.53 -16.47
C VAL A 22 9.87 3.29 -15.17
N VAL A 23 8.71 3.09 -14.54
CA VAL A 23 8.37 3.69 -13.24
C VAL A 23 9.13 2.97 -12.12
N CYS A 24 9.15 1.63 -12.12
CA CYS A 24 9.92 0.85 -11.13
C CYS A 24 11.42 1.15 -11.21
N GLU A 25 11.96 1.35 -12.41
CA GLU A 25 13.39 1.71 -12.59
C GLU A 25 13.73 3.05 -11.95
N GLN A 26 12.88 4.07 -12.15
CA GLN A 26 13.09 5.38 -11.52
C GLN A 26 12.86 5.37 -10.00
N LEU A 27 12.10 4.41 -9.49
CA LEU A 27 11.80 4.26 -8.07
C LEU A 27 12.78 3.33 -7.32
N ARG A 28 13.63 2.58 -8.03
CA ARG A 28 14.52 1.56 -7.44
C ARG A 28 15.35 2.10 -6.28
N ASP A 29 15.91 3.29 -6.45
CA ASP A 29 16.80 3.91 -5.46
C ASP A 29 16.11 5.02 -4.66
N ALA A 30 14.77 5.10 -4.66
CA ALA A 30 14.04 6.20 -4.03
C ALA A 30 14.32 6.32 -2.53
N ASP A 31 14.39 5.18 -1.81
CA ASP A 31 14.70 5.16 -0.39
C ASP A 31 16.16 5.58 -0.13
N THR A 32 17.11 5.06 -0.90
CA THR A 32 18.53 5.46 -0.82
C THR A 32 18.72 6.95 -1.12
N GLN A 33 18.03 7.48 -2.13
CA GLN A 33 18.05 8.90 -2.47
C GLN A 33 17.43 9.75 -1.36
N TYR A 34 16.35 9.28 -0.74
CA TYR A 34 15.71 9.97 0.37
C TYR A 34 16.66 10.10 1.56
N PHE A 35 17.21 8.99 2.06
CA PHE A 35 18.14 9.03 3.20
C PHE A 35 19.46 9.72 2.86
N GLY A 36 19.96 9.56 1.63
CA GLY A 36 21.14 10.28 1.13
C GLY A 36 20.93 11.80 1.06
N ARG A 37 19.70 12.28 0.85
CA ARG A 37 19.37 13.72 0.86
C ARG A 37 19.42 14.30 2.27
N VAL A 38 18.96 13.55 3.27
CA VAL A 38 18.98 13.95 4.68
C VAL A 38 20.41 14.23 5.13
N LEU A 39 21.37 13.41 4.70
CA LEU A 39 22.80 13.60 4.98
C LEU A 39 23.36 14.93 4.46
N ARG A 40 23.03 15.29 3.22
CA ARG A 40 23.73 16.35 2.47
C ARG A 40 23.20 17.76 2.76
N ASN A 41 22.06 17.88 3.45
CA ASN A 41 21.34 19.15 3.52
C ASN A 41 20.78 19.42 4.92
N GLY A 42 21.32 20.44 5.60
CA GLY A 42 20.83 20.89 6.91
C GLY A 42 19.34 21.24 6.93
N ARG A 43 18.83 21.89 5.87
CA ARG A 43 17.38 22.19 5.75
C ARG A 43 16.56 20.90 5.61
N ALA A 44 17.11 19.87 4.97
CA ALA A 44 16.42 18.57 4.86
C ALA A 44 16.33 17.85 6.21
N ARG A 45 17.34 18.00 7.08
CA ARG A 45 17.31 17.46 8.46
C ARG A 45 16.26 18.16 9.32
N ILE A 46 16.20 19.50 9.28
CA ILE A 46 15.18 20.28 9.99
C ILE A 46 13.77 19.90 9.51
N ALA A 47 13.57 19.85 8.19
CA ALA A 47 12.29 19.43 7.61
C ALA A 47 11.94 17.97 7.97
N LEU A 48 12.94 17.09 8.07
CA LEU A 48 12.73 15.71 8.52
C LEU A 48 12.24 15.69 9.97
N ALA A 49 12.91 16.39 10.89
CA ALA A 49 12.50 16.46 12.29
C ALA A 49 11.05 16.96 12.43
N GLN A 50 10.70 18.04 11.72
CA GLN A 50 9.34 18.58 11.70
C GLN A 50 8.32 17.57 11.16
N THR A 51 8.61 16.92 10.04
CA THR A 51 7.69 15.94 9.44
C THR A 51 7.58 14.66 10.26
N LEU A 52 8.63 14.27 10.98
CA LEU A 52 8.59 13.18 11.95
C LEU A 52 7.76 13.53 13.17
N ALA A 53 7.85 14.75 13.69
CA ALA A 53 7.00 15.22 14.79
C ALA A 53 5.52 15.20 14.37
N LEU A 54 5.20 15.80 13.22
CA LEU A 54 3.82 15.87 12.69
C LEU A 54 3.25 14.52 12.23
N GLY A 55 4.11 13.55 11.91
CA GLY A 55 3.73 12.20 11.50
C GLY A 55 3.89 11.16 12.60
N MET A 56 4.38 11.54 13.78
CA MET A 56 4.73 10.64 14.87
C MET A 56 5.64 9.48 14.41
N GLY A 57 6.65 9.81 13.60
CA GLY A 57 7.69 8.88 13.14
C GLY A 57 7.47 8.28 11.73
N PHE A 58 8.32 7.31 11.39
CA PHE A 58 8.25 6.55 10.14
C PHE A 58 7.20 5.43 10.21
N CYS A 59 6.70 4.98 9.05
CA CYS A 59 5.96 3.71 9.00
C CYS A 59 6.88 2.55 9.39
N ARG A 60 6.32 1.39 9.77
CA ARG A 60 7.11 0.22 10.19
C ARG A 60 8.23 -0.15 9.21
N ALA A 61 7.94 -0.15 7.90
CA ALA A 61 8.92 -0.51 6.89
C ALA A 61 10.08 0.49 6.81
N HIS A 62 9.78 1.79 6.81
CA HIS A 62 10.82 2.83 6.79
C HIS A 62 11.54 3.01 8.12
N ALA A 63 10.90 2.66 9.23
CA ALA A 63 11.57 2.56 10.53
C ALA A 63 12.61 1.43 10.53
N ALA A 64 12.26 0.26 9.98
CA ALA A 64 13.19 -0.85 9.79
C ALA A 64 14.39 -0.45 8.92
N LEU A 65 14.12 0.14 7.74
CA LEU A 65 15.18 0.64 6.86
C LEU A 65 16.07 1.69 7.54
N ALA A 66 15.49 2.59 8.33
CA ALA A 66 16.25 3.58 9.09
C ALA A 66 17.17 2.93 10.15
N THR A 67 16.78 1.80 10.75
CA THR A 67 17.64 1.06 11.70
C THR A 67 18.78 0.31 11.03
N GLU A 68 18.64 -0.03 9.75
CA GLU A 68 19.69 -0.68 8.95
C GLU A 68 20.72 0.31 8.39
N LEU A 69 20.49 1.63 8.53
CA LEU A 69 21.48 2.63 8.14
C LEU A 69 22.73 2.51 9.02
N HIS A 70 23.88 2.83 8.41
CA HIS A 70 25.18 2.86 9.09
C HIS A 70 25.92 4.17 8.86
N GLY A 71 26.90 4.46 9.71
CA GLY A 71 27.78 5.62 9.59
C GLY A 71 27.04 6.96 9.74
N PRO A 72 27.47 8.01 9.01
CA PRO A 72 26.90 9.35 9.14
C PRO A 72 25.39 9.42 8.84
N ALA A 73 24.88 8.52 7.98
CA ALA A 73 23.45 8.48 7.61
C ALA A 73 22.59 8.14 8.82
N ALA A 74 23.00 7.10 9.56
CA ALA A 74 22.35 6.66 10.77
C ALA A 74 22.33 7.77 11.82
N ALA A 75 23.48 8.43 12.05
CA ALA A 75 23.59 9.53 13.00
C ALA A 75 22.64 10.68 12.66
N ALA A 76 22.63 11.14 11.40
CA ALA A 76 21.76 12.23 10.97
C ALA A 76 20.26 11.92 11.11
N VAL A 77 19.86 10.68 10.83
CA VAL A 77 18.47 10.23 11.00
C VAL A 77 18.11 10.13 12.48
N GLN A 78 19.00 9.58 13.32
CA GLN A 78 18.78 9.49 14.77
C GLN A 78 18.70 10.87 15.43
N ASP A 79 19.56 11.82 15.03
CA ASP A 79 19.46 13.20 15.50
C ASP A 79 18.14 13.84 15.09
N SER A 80 17.68 13.62 13.85
CA SER A 80 16.37 14.12 13.39
C SER A 80 15.21 13.50 14.17
N ILE A 81 15.30 12.22 14.56
CA ILE A 81 14.31 11.55 15.42
C ILE A 81 14.31 12.16 16.81
N ARG A 82 15.50 12.42 17.39
CA ARG A 82 15.63 13.06 18.71
C ARG A 82 15.05 14.48 18.69
N ASP A 83 15.37 15.26 17.67
CA ASP A 83 14.85 16.62 17.50
C ASP A 83 13.33 16.62 17.28
N ALA A 84 12.81 15.64 16.53
CA ALA A 84 11.37 15.45 16.39
C ALA A 84 10.69 15.15 17.74
N GLY A 85 11.32 14.33 18.59
CA GLY A 85 10.84 14.04 19.94
C GLY A 85 10.77 15.29 20.81
N ARG A 86 11.82 16.13 20.80
CA ARG A 86 11.83 17.43 21.50
C ARG A 86 10.74 18.36 21.01
N LEU A 87 10.60 18.50 19.68
CA LEU A 87 9.54 19.32 19.08
C LEU A 87 8.15 18.84 19.50
N LEU A 88 7.93 17.52 19.57
CA LEU A 88 6.67 16.96 20.00
C LEU A 88 6.41 17.20 21.49
N CYS A 89 7.42 17.08 22.36
CA CYS A 89 7.33 17.50 23.77
C CYS A 89 6.91 18.96 23.91
N ASP A 90 7.60 19.87 23.21
CA ASP A 90 7.32 21.30 23.28
C ASP A 90 5.88 21.63 22.85
N LEU A 91 5.34 20.90 21.86
CA LEU A 91 3.95 21.04 21.43
C LEU A 91 2.97 20.52 22.49
N LEU A 92 3.29 19.41 23.15
CA LEU A 92 2.47 18.83 24.22
C LEU A 92 2.49 19.67 25.51
N ASP A 93 3.57 20.41 25.80
CA ASP A 93 3.64 21.28 26.98
C ASP A 93 2.87 22.60 26.79
N ARG A 94 2.57 22.99 25.54
CA ARG A 94 1.84 24.22 25.18
C ARG A 94 0.32 24.02 25.08
N THR A 95 -0.22 22.96 25.66
CA THR A 95 -1.57 22.39 25.43
C THR A 95 -2.75 23.36 25.51
N ALA A 96 -2.67 24.47 26.26
CA ALA A 96 -3.82 25.38 26.39
C ALA A 96 -4.17 26.15 25.09
N LEU A 97 -3.30 26.14 24.07
CA LEU A 97 -3.45 26.96 22.84
C LEU A 97 -3.41 26.15 21.53
N GLN A 98 -3.28 24.82 21.55
CA GLN A 98 -2.92 24.03 20.35
C GLN A 98 -3.70 22.71 20.17
N ASP A 99 -4.90 22.58 20.77
CA ASP A 99 -5.69 21.34 20.68
C ASP A 99 -5.96 20.88 19.23
N GLU A 100 -6.25 21.80 18.31
CA GLU A 100 -6.47 21.46 16.89
C GLU A 100 -5.21 20.91 16.20
N LEU A 101 -4.04 21.46 16.53
CA LEU A 101 -2.76 20.99 15.97
C LEU A 101 -2.41 19.61 16.52
N ILE A 102 -2.59 19.38 17.81
CA ILE A 102 -2.37 18.07 18.43
C ILE A 102 -3.32 17.05 17.80
N GLN A 103 -4.60 17.40 17.61
CA GLN A 103 -5.54 16.54 16.89
C GLN A 103 -5.05 16.23 15.46
N ASP A 104 -4.65 17.22 14.65
CA ASP A 104 -4.13 16.95 13.30
C ASP A 104 -2.91 16.02 13.29
N ILE A 105 -2.00 16.19 14.26
CA ILE A 105 -0.82 15.31 14.41
C ILE A 105 -1.25 13.88 14.72
N VAL A 106 -2.10 13.70 15.73
CA VAL A 106 -2.51 12.37 16.20
C VAL A 106 -3.37 11.66 15.14
N PHE A 107 -4.38 12.33 14.57
CA PHE A 107 -5.20 11.77 13.49
C PHE A 107 -4.40 11.54 12.19
N GLY A 108 -3.37 12.36 11.94
CA GLY A 108 -2.46 12.21 10.81
C GLY A 108 -1.40 11.11 10.97
N ALA A 109 -1.12 10.66 12.20
CA ALA A 109 -0.01 9.75 12.51
C ALA A 109 -0.08 8.42 11.74
N ARG A 110 -1.28 7.85 11.56
CA ARG A 110 -1.46 6.58 10.85
C ARG A 110 -1.07 6.66 9.37
N GLY A 111 -1.35 7.79 8.72
CA GLY A 111 -1.15 7.99 7.28
C GLY A 111 0.16 8.68 6.88
N ARG A 112 0.82 9.38 7.81
CA ARG A 112 2.00 10.20 7.50
C ARG A 112 3.30 9.42 7.69
N CYS A 113 4.03 9.19 6.61
CA CYS A 113 5.43 8.77 6.65
C CYS A 113 6.22 9.62 5.65
N PRO A 114 7.29 10.33 6.07
CA PRO A 114 7.97 11.26 5.18
C PRO A 114 8.72 10.56 4.04
N ALA A 115 9.21 9.34 4.26
CA ALA A 115 9.82 8.50 3.23
C ALA A 115 8.76 7.97 2.22
N CYS A 116 7.61 7.47 2.69
CA CYS A 116 6.48 7.10 1.81
C CYS A 116 6.00 8.31 0.99
N ALA A 117 5.87 9.48 1.63
CA ALA A 117 5.45 10.71 0.96
C ALA A 117 6.48 11.17 -0.09
N TYR A 118 7.78 10.96 0.14
CA TYR A 118 8.80 11.17 -0.88
C TYR A 118 8.64 10.19 -2.04
N PHE A 119 8.53 8.89 -1.74
CA PHE A 119 8.33 7.83 -2.73
C PHE A 119 7.14 8.10 -3.64
N HIS A 120 5.95 8.37 -3.08
CA HIS A 120 4.74 8.64 -3.84
C HIS A 120 4.80 9.97 -4.63
N ARG A 121 5.56 10.96 -4.16
CA ARG A 121 5.83 12.19 -4.94
C ARG A 121 6.72 11.90 -6.15
N VAL A 122 7.73 11.03 -6.01
CA VAL A 122 8.54 10.60 -7.16
C VAL A 122 7.65 9.82 -8.13
N GLU A 123 6.94 8.81 -7.64
CA GLU A 123 6.01 7.98 -8.43
C GLU A 123 5.00 8.84 -9.20
N GLY A 124 4.33 9.78 -8.51
CA GLY A 124 3.36 10.68 -9.10
C GLY A 124 3.93 11.54 -10.23
N ARG A 125 5.18 12.03 -10.08
CA ARG A 125 5.87 12.80 -11.14
C ARG A 125 6.19 11.93 -12.35
N VAL A 126 6.63 10.69 -12.15
CA VAL A 126 6.89 9.77 -13.27
C VAL A 126 5.59 9.43 -14.01
N LEU A 127 4.53 9.10 -13.26
CA LEU A 127 3.22 8.78 -13.83
C LEU A 127 2.62 9.97 -14.59
N ALA A 128 2.77 11.19 -14.08
CA ALA A 128 2.29 12.40 -14.76
C ALA A 128 3.00 12.63 -16.11
N ARG A 129 4.32 12.39 -16.19
CA ARG A 129 5.06 12.44 -17.46
C ARG A 129 4.55 11.41 -18.46
N ILE A 130 4.40 10.16 -18.03
CA ILE A 130 3.89 9.07 -18.88
C ILE A 130 2.46 9.38 -19.35
N GLN A 131 1.61 9.91 -18.47
CA GLN A 131 0.26 10.33 -18.85
C GLN A 131 0.32 11.40 -19.96
N HIS A 132 1.11 12.45 -19.77
CA HIS A 132 1.23 13.53 -20.74
C HIS A 132 1.74 13.03 -22.10
N GLU A 133 2.77 12.18 -22.11
CA GLU A 133 3.28 11.54 -23.32
C GLU A 133 2.21 10.70 -24.02
N LEU A 134 1.46 9.90 -23.27
CA LEU A 134 0.38 9.06 -23.81
C LEU A 134 -0.78 9.84 -24.41
N GLU A 135 -1.08 11.02 -23.87
CA GLU A 135 -2.13 11.92 -24.38
C GLU A 135 -1.72 12.58 -25.70
N GLN A 136 -0.43 12.85 -25.88
CA GLN A 136 0.12 13.50 -27.08
C GLN A 136 0.48 12.51 -28.20
N GLN A 137 0.78 11.26 -27.87
CA GLN A 137 1.30 10.29 -28.82
C GLN A 137 0.21 9.70 -29.73
N LYS A 138 0.41 9.82 -31.05
CA LYS A 138 -0.38 9.14 -32.09
C LYS A 138 0.59 8.45 -33.07
N PRO A 139 0.54 7.10 -33.24
CA PRO A 139 -0.37 6.14 -32.61
C PRO A 139 -0.07 5.89 -31.13
N PHE A 140 -1.05 5.37 -30.39
CA PHE A 140 -0.89 5.06 -28.96
C PHE A 140 0.06 3.89 -28.76
N SER A 141 1.19 4.15 -28.09
CA SER A 141 2.21 3.15 -27.79
C SER A 141 2.75 3.37 -26.36
N PRO A 142 2.14 2.77 -25.34
CA PRO A 142 2.56 2.99 -23.96
C PRO A 142 3.98 2.47 -23.71
N PRO A 143 4.78 3.19 -22.91
CA PRO A 143 6.05 2.65 -22.46
C PRO A 143 5.84 1.39 -21.62
N PRO A 144 6.87 0.55 -21.46
CA PRO A 144 6.77 -0.63 -20.60
C PRO A 144 6.54 -0.18 -19.15
N VAL A 145 5.30 -0.33 -18.69
CA VAL A 145 4.90 -0.16 -17.28
C VAL A 145 4.55 -1.52 -16.67
N CYS A 146 4.48 -1.72 -15.36
CA CYS A 146 3.96 -2.98 -14.78
C CYS A 146 2.43 -2.94 -14.60
N PHE A 147 1.80 -4.03 -14.17
CA PHE A 147 0.35 -4.05 -13.90
C PHE A 147 -0.07 -2.98 -12.89
N VAL A 148 0.63 -2.89 -11.75
CA VAL A 148 0.30 -1.94 -10.67
C VAL A 148 0.36 -0.49 -11.17
N HIS A 149 1.44 -0.09 -11.84
CA HIS A 149 1.56 1.28 -12.35
C HIS A 149 0.59 1.58 -13.50
N LEU A 150 0.23 0.58 -14.32
CA LEU A 150 -0.82 0.74 -15.32
C LEU A 150 -2.21 0.91 -14.68
N GLN A 151 -2.46 0.24 -13.55
CA GLN A 151 -3.67 0.44 -12.74
C GLN A 151 -3.69 1.84 -12.11
N SER A 152 -2.54 2.36 -11.66
CA SER A 152 -2.41 3.75 -11.19
C SER A 152 -2.66 4.76 -12.30
N LEU A 153 -2.15 4.54 -13.52
CA LEU A 153 -2.43 5.40 -14.69
C LEU A 153 -3.92 5.41 -15.04
N LYS A 154 -4.59 4.25 -15.01
CA LYS A 154 -6.04 4.16 -15.27
C LYS A 154 -6.88 5.12 -14.41
N GLN A 155 -6.43 5.47 -13.21
CA GLN A 155 -7.15 6.39 -12.31
C GLN A 155 -6.94 7.86 -12.64
N ARG A 156 -6.02 8.19 -13.56
CA ARG A 156 -5.56 9.56 -13.84
C ARG A 156 -5.79 10.02 -15.27
N VAL A 157 -5.93 9.07 -16.19
CA VAL A 157 -6.08 9.31 -17.63
C VAL A 157 -7.53 9.63 -18.03
N GLU A 158 -7.65 10.49 -19.03
CA GLU A 158 -8.93 10.91 -19.60
C GLU A 158 -9.69 9.77 -20.32
N PRO A 159 -11.03 9.88 -20.47
CA PRO A 159 -11.88 8.85 -21.07
C PRO A 159 -11.42 8.24 -22.41
N PRO A 160 -10.81 8.99 -23.36
CA PRO A 160 -10.35 8.44 -24.63
C PRO A 160 -9.29 7.34 -24.48
N LEU A 161 -8.47 7.39 -23.42
CA LEU A 161 -7.40 6.43 -23.17
C LEU A 161 -7.82 5.28 -22.25
N LEU A 162 -8.88 5.46 -21.45
CA LEU A 162 -9.36 4.46 -20.48
C LEU A 162 -9.66 3.10 -21.14
N GLY A 163 -10.31 3.10 -22.32
CA GLY A 163 -10.62 1.87 -23.03
C GLY A 163 -9.36 1.09 -23.47
N ARG A 164 -8.31 1.81 -23.88
CA ARG A 164 -7.02 1.22 -24.29
C ARG A 164 -6.29 0.66 -23.08
N ILE A 165 -6.22 1.41 -21.99
CA ILE A 165 -5.58 0.97 -20.74
C ILE A 165 -6.31 -0.23 -20.12
N LYS A 166 -7.65 -0.26 -20.11
CA LYS A 166 -8.42 -1.43 -19.67
C LYS A 166 -8.09 -2.69 -20.50
N ARG A 167 -7.92 -2.56 -21.82
CA ARG A 167 -7.53 -3.69 -22.68
C ARG A 167 -6.12 -4.19 -22.36
N LEU A 168 -5.18 -3.28 -22.12
CA LEU A 168 -3.81 -3.64 -21.73
C LEU A 168 -3.76 -4.34 -20.37
N LEU A 169 -4.51 -3.85 -19.38
CA LEU A 169 -4.62 -4.50 -18.07
C LEU A 169 -5.17 -5.93 -18.20
N ARG A 170 -6.20 -6.15 -19.03
CA ARG A 170 -6.75 -7.48 -19.32
C ARG A 170 -5.81 -8.39 -20.10
N ALA A 171 -5.01 -7.83 -21.01
CA ALA A 171 -4.01 -8.60 -21.73
C ALA A 171 -2.91 -9.08 -20.76
N ARG A 172 -2.48 -8.20 -19.87
CA ARG A 172 -1.47 -8.52 -18.85
C ARG A 172 -1.96 -9.48 -17.78
N SER A 173 -3.19 -9.32 -17.28
CA SER A 173 -3.74 -10.28 -16.31
C SER A 173 -3.77 -11.70 -16.87
N ARG A 174 -4.18 -11.85 -18.14
CA ARG A 174 -4.12 -13.15 -18.85
C ARG A 174 -2.69 -13.64 -19.06
N GLY A 175 -1.77 -12.75 -19.40
CA GLY A 175 -0.34 -13.10 -19.52
C GLY A 175 0.26 -13.61 -18.22
N VAL A 176 -0.05 -12.96 -17.10
CA VAL A 176 0.42 -13.33 -15.76
C VAL A 176 -0.16 -14.68 -15.33
N LEU A 177 -1.48 -14.89 -15.47
CA LEU A 177 -2.11 -16.18 -15.14
C LEU A 177 -1.55 -17.30 -16.01
N GLY A 178 -1.46 -17.08 -17.33
CA GLY A 178 -0.90 -18.07 -18.26
C GLY A 178 0.59 -18.39 -18.04
N ALA A 179 1.36 -17.49 -17.40
CA ALA A 179 2.74 -17.78 -17.01
C ALA A 179 2.83 -18.75 -15.84
N ILE A 180 1.87 -18.72 -14.91
CA ILE A 180 1.82 -19.61 -13.73
C ILE A 180 1.24 -20.97 -14.10
N ASP A 181 0.25 -20.99 -14.98
CA ASP A 181 -0.42 -22.23 -15.42
C ASP A 181 0.39 -23.02 -16.46
N ARG A 182 1.54 -22.49 -16.91
CA ARG A 182 2.36 -23.13 -17.95
C ARG A 182 2.88 -24.49 -17.48
N PRO A 183 2.52 -25.60 -18.15
CA PRO A 183 3.03 -26.94 -17.83
C PRO A 183 4.55 -26.99 -17.99
N GLY A 184 5.26 -27.61 -17.04
CA GLY A 184 6.72 -27.80 -17.11
C GLY A 184 7.58 -26.58 -16.80
N ALA A 185 7.00 -25.40 -16.51
CA ALA A 185 7.77 -24.30 -15.96
C ALA A 185 8.26 -24.67 -14.55
N PHE A 186 9.56 -24.48 -14.28
CA PHE A 186 10.07 -24.55 -12.91
C PHE A 186 9.22 -23.61 -12.04
N PRO A 187 8.70 -24.06 -10.88
CA PRO A 187 7.82 -23.26 -10.02
C PRO A 187 8.31 -21.83 -9.83
N ASP A 188 9.61 -21.66 -9.58
CA ASP A 188 10.22 -20.37 -9.30
C ASP A 188 10.32 -19.45 -10.53
N ALA A 189 10.52 -20.00 -11.73
CA ALA A 189 10.66 -19.22 -12.96
C ALA A 189 9.31 -18.61 -13.41
N GLY A 190 8.21 -19.36 -13.30
CA GLY A 190 6.87 -18.86 -13.60
C GLY A 190 6.42 -17.76 -12.64
N ILE A 191 6.70 -17.95 -11.34
CA ILE A 191 6.40 -16.96 -10.30
C ILE A 191 7.25 -15.71 -10.45
N ALA A 192 8.56 -15.85 -10.71
CA ALA A 192 9.44 -14.71 -10.95
C ALA A 192 8.95 -13.87 -12.13
N GLN A 193 8.57 -14.53 -13.24
CA GLN A 193 8.01 -13.84 -14.41
C GLN A 193 6.67 -13.14 -14.09
N ALA A 194 5.78 -13.80 -13.35
CA ALA A 194 4.52 -13.19 -12.89
C ALA A 194 4.78 -11.94 -12.02
N CYS A 195 5.70 -12.04 -11.06
CA CYS A 195 6.11 -10.93 -10.20
C CYS A 195 6.71 -9.76 -10.99
N LEU A 196 7.56 -10.03 -11.99
CA LEU A 196 8.11 -9.00 -12.87
C LEU A 196 7.00 -8.28 -13.66
N GLN A 197 5.94 -8.97 -14.07
CA GLN A 197 4.84 -8.32 -14.79
C GLN A 197 3.88 -7.55 -13.87
N LEU A 198 3.71 -8.02 -12.62
CA LEU A 198 2.86 -7.41 -11.61
C LEU A 198 3.48 -6.15 -11.01
N TYR A 199 4.63 -6.32 -10.35
CA TYR A 199 5.32 -5.25 -9.64
C TYR A 199 6.82 -5.57 -9.43
N PRO A 200 7.69 -5.28 -10.42
CA PRO A 200 9.11 -5.62 -10.37
C PRO A 200 9.86 -5.04 -9.17
N LEU A 201 9.47 -3.82 -8.74
CA LEU A 201 10.15 -3.10 -7.67
C LEU A 201 10.06 -3.83 -6.33
N GLU A 202 8.89 -4.38 -5.99
CA GLU A 202 8.73 -5.11 -4.74
C GLU A 202 9.47 -6.45 -4.74
N LEU A 203 9.69 -7.07 -5.91
CA LEU A 203 10.53 -8.26 -6.01
C LEU A 203 11.99 -7.92 -5.68
N ALA A 204 12.51 -6.84 -6.27
CA ALA A 204 13.88 -6.37 -6.02
C ALA A 204 14.09 -5.97 -4.56
N ASN A 205 13.13 -5.28 -3.95
CA ASN A 205 13.23 -4.82 -2.56
C ASN A 205 12.96 -5.94 -1.54
N SER A 206 12.23 -7.00 -1.92
CA SER A 206 11.92 -8.10 -0.99
C SER A 206 13.09 -8.99 -0.60
N MET A 207 14.22 -8.88 -1.30
CA MET A 207 15.47 -9.53 -0.88
C MET A 207 16.16 -8.80 0.27
N SER A 208 15.79 -7.56 0.60
CA SER A 208 16.45 -6.76 1.62
C SER A 208 15.60 -6.44 2.85
N VAL A 209 14.26 -6.58 2.81
CA VAL A 209 13.43 -6.34 4.00
C VAL A 209 13.48 -7.55 4.92
N HIS A 210 14.61 -7.72 5.60
CA HIS A 210 14.63 -8.51 6.83
C HIS A 210 13.57 -7.90 7.75
N ALA A 211 12.76 -8.75 8.37
CA ALA A 211 11.76 -8.31 9.33
C ALA A 211 12.48 -7.75 10.56
N ALA A 212 12.98 -6.51 10.48
CA ALA A 212 13.50 -5.80 11.63
C ALA A 212 12.39 -5.84 12.68
N ARG A 213 12.74 -6.44 13.82
CA ARG A 213 11.80 -6.61 14.93
C ARG A 213 11.52 -5.20 15.45
N CYS A 214 10.35 -4.68 15.13
CA CYS A 214 9.83 -3.51 15.80
C CYS A 214 9.43 -3.97 17.20
N ALA A 215 10.05 -3.41 18.24
CA ALA A 215 9.78 -3.74 19.65
C ALA A 215 8.36 -3.38 20.13
N CYS A 216 7.51 -2.84 19.25
CA CYS A 216 6.15 -2.48 19.59
C CYS A 216 5.23 -3.72 19.63
N PRO A 217 4.59 -4.03 20.77
CA PRO A 217 3.74 -5.21 20.89
C PRO A 217 2.55 -5.19 19.92
N ILE A 218 2.02 -4.00 19.61
CA ILE A 218 0.93 -3.85 18.63
C ILE A 218 1.43 -4.18 17.20
N CYS A 219 2.64 -3.76 16.82
CA CYS A 219 3.26 -4.16 15.54
C CYS A 219 3.46 -5.68 15.45
N GLU A 220 3.80 -6.33 16.56
CA GLU A 220 3.98 -7.78 16.64
C GLU A 220 2.65 -8.53 16.46
N ASP A 221 1.60 -8.09 17.15
CA ASP A 221 0.25 -8.64 17.01
C ASP A 221 -0.28 -8.51 15.58
N ILE A 222 -0.07 -7.36 14.93
CA ILE A 222 -0.42 -7.14 13.52
C ILE A 222 0.33 -8.13 12.63
N ALA A 223 1.63 -8.32 12.83
CA ALA A 223 2.42 -9.29 12.06
C ALA A 223 1.96 -10.73 12.32
N LEU A 224 1.55 -11.06 13.54
CA LEU A 224 1.00 -12.37 13.86
C LEU A 224 -0.34 -12.60 13.16
N ALA A 225 -1.22 -11.59 13.15
CA ALA A 225 -2.50 -11.65 12.46
C ALA A 225 -2.32 -11.80 10.95
N GLN A 226 -1.37 -11.08 10.36
CA GLN A 226 -0.97 -11.24 8.97
C GLN A 226 -0.56 -12.68 8.65
N ARG A 227 0.31 -13.30 9.48
CA ARG A 227 0.72 -14.70 9.31
C ARG A 227 -0.45 -15.67 9.44
N ARG A 228 -1.34 -15.44 10.41
CA ARG A 228 -2.55 -16.25 10.61
C ARG A 228 -3.49 -16.16 9.42
N TRP A 229 -3.74 -14.95 8.91
CA TRP A 229 -4.55 -14.73 7.71
C TRP A 229 -3.96 -15.47 6.50
N LEU A 230 -2.64 -15.45 6.31
CA LEU A 230 -2.01 -16.17 5.21
C LEU A 230 -2.24 -17.69 5.30
N GLY A 231 -2.18 -18.25 6.52
CA GLY A 231 -2.59 -19.63 6.79
C GLY A 231 -4.05 -19.88 6.42
N THR A 232 -4.97 -19.01 6.85
CA THR A 232 -6.39 -19.07 6.50
C THR A 232 -6.61 -19.00 4.98
N ALA A 233 -5.84 -18.20 4.25
CA ALA A 233 -5.94 -18.10 2.80
C ALA A 233 -5.52 -19.40 2.11
N ILE A 234 -4.45 -20.04 2.57
CA ILE A 234 -4.00 -21.35 2.10
C ILE A 234 -5.11 -22.39 2.32
N ASP A 235 -5.66 -22.46 3.54
CA ASP A 235 -6.69 -23.43 3.89
C ASP A 235 -8.00 -23.20 3.10
N ASN A 236 -8.38 -21.93 2.87
CA ASN A 236 -9.55 -21.60 2.06
C ASN A 236 -9.42 -22.13 0.62
N VAL A 237 -8.24 -21.99 0.02
CA VAL A 237 -7.99 -22.52 -1.33
C VAL A 237 -8.05 -24.04 -1.35
N ARG A 238 -7.42 -24.71 -0.37
CA ARG A 238 -7.45 -26.18 -0.22
C ARG A 238 -8.87 -26.71 -0.06
N LEU A 239 -9.69 -26.03 0.74
CA LEU A 239 -11.09 -26.36 1.00
C LEU A 239 -12.05 -25.86 -0.10
N ARG A 240 -11.53 -25.28 -1.20
CA ARG A 240 -12.31 -24.72 -2.33
C ARG A 240 -13.40 -23.74 -1.89
N GLN A 241 -13.13 -22.98 -0.83
CA GLN A 241 -14.04 -21.96 -0.33
C GLN A 241 -14.09 -20.75 -1.26
N PRO A 242 -15.18 -19.97 -1.24
CA PRO A 242 -15.28 -18.75 -2.03
C PRO A 242 -14.13 -17.77 -1.75
N GLY A 243 -13.48 -17.31 -2.82
CA GLY A 243 -12.28 -16.48 -2.72
C GLY A 243 -12.46 -15.14 -2.00
N TRP A 244 -13.67 -14.58 -2.01
CA TRP A 244 -13.97 -13.31 -1.32
C TRP A 244 -13.82 -13.37 0.20
N ILE A 245 -13.76 -14.57 0.79
CA ILE A 245 -13.62 -14.77 2.25
C ILE A 245 -12.20 -14.45 2.73
N ALA A 246 -11.18 -14.90 1.99
CA ALA A 246 -9.80 -14.88 2.49
C ALA A 246 -8.75 -14.40 1.48
N LEU A 247 -9.06 -14.38 0.18
CA LEU A 247 -8.07 -14.04 -0.85
C LEU A 247 -7.88 -12.52 -0.98
N PRO A 248 -6.65 -12.08 -1.31
CA PRO A 248 -6.30 -10.67 -1.28
C PRO A 248 -6.94 -9.88 -2.43
N THR A 249 -7.33 -8.64 -2.14
CA THR A 249 -7.78 -7.65 -3.14
C THR A 249 -6.79 -6.50 -3.32
N CYS A 250 -5.71 -6.46 -2.53
CA CYS A 250 -4.62 -5.48 -2.64
C CYS A 250 -3.30 -6.14 -3.06
N HIS A 251 -2.43 -5.38 -3.73
CA HIS A 251 -1.15 -5.89 -4.24
C HIS A 251 -0.20 -6.34 -3.11
N ARG A 252 -0.20 -5.64 -1.97
CA ARG A 252 0.64 -5.96 -0.80
C ARG A 252 0.38 -7.38 -0.28
N HIS A 253 -0.88 -7.75 -0.12
CA HIS A 253 -1.26 -9.08 0.36
C HIS A 253 -1.21 -10.13 -0.74
N LEU A 254 -1.47 -9.75 -1.99
CA LEU A 254 -1.22 -10.61 -3.15
C LEU A 254 0.23 -11.10 -3.18
N LEU A 255 1.21 -10.21 -3.02
CA LEU A 255 2.62 -10.57 -3.07
C LEU A 255 3.02 -11.52 -1.93
N GLN A 256 2.34 -11.45 -0.78
CA GLN A 256 2.55 -12.42 0.31
C GLN A 256 2.05 -13.81 -0.05
N CYS A 257 0.88 -13.91 -0.70
CA CYS A 257 0.37 -15.18 -1.23
C CYS A 257 1.28 -15.73 -2.33
N ILE A 258 1.76 -14.87 -3.24
CA ILE A 258 2.60 -15.31 -4.37
C ILE A 258 3.95 -15.88 -3.89
N ARG A 259 4.50 -15.35 -2.78
CA ARG A 259 5.74 -15.84 -2.17
C ARG A 259 5.61 -17.22 -1.50
N GLN A 260 4.39 -17.72 -1.26
CA GLN A 260 4.23 -19.07 -0.72
C GLN A 260 4.49 -20.10 -1.81
N PRO A 261 5.13 -21.24 -1.52
CA PRO A 261 5.38 -22.32 -2.49
C PRO A 261 4.13 -23.17 -2.75
N ASP A 262 2.95 -22.54 -2.87
CA ASP A 262 1.67 -23.19 -3.15
C ASP A 262 1.06 -22.62 -4.44
N ARG A 263 1.09 -23.41 -5.52
CA ARG A 263 0.59 -22.99 -6.84
C ARG A 263 -0.91 -22.71 -6.84
N ALA A 264 -1.69 -23.47 -6.08
CA ALA A 264 -3.13 -23.25 -6.02
C ALA A 264 -3.44 -21.91 -5.36
N LEU A 265 -2.72 -21.58 -4.27
CA LEU A 265 -2.82 -20.27 -3.63
C LEU A 265 -2.39 -19.14 -4.58
N GLN A 266 -1.26 -19.27 -5.26
CA GLN A 266 -0.74 -18.26 -6.19
C GLN A 266 -1.76 -17.93 -7.29
N HIS A 267 -2.28 -18.97 -7.95
CA HIS A 267 -3.27 -18.82 -9.01
C HIS A 267 -4.56 -18.19 -8.46
N ALA A 268 -5.12 -18.72 -7.36
CA ALA A 268 -6.35 -18.22 -6.79
C ALA A 268 -6.25 -16.76 -6.33
N ALA A 269 -5.15 -16.40 -5.66
CA ALA A 269 -4.90 -15.03 -5.21
C ALA A 269 -4.79 -14.05 -6.40
N LEU A 270 -4.13 -14.45 -7.49
CA LEU A 270 -4.02 -13.62 -8.70
C LEU A 270 -5.34 -13.47 -9.42
N ALA A 271 -6.06 -14.56 -9.62
CA ALA A 271 -7.38 -14.53 -10.24
C ALA A 271 -8.31 -13.58 -9.47
N ARG A 272 -8.32 -13.68 -8.14
CA ARG A 272 -9.11 -12.81 -7.28
C ARG A 272 -8.68 -11.35 -7.38
N TYR A 273 -7.39 -11.08 -7.26
CA TYR A 273 -6.88 -9.71 -7.36
C TYR A 273 -7.23 -9.07 -8.71
N PHE A 274 -7.12 -9.81 -9.82
CA PHE A 274 -7.47 -9.32 -11.14
C PHE A 274 -8.97 -9.12 -11.33
N GLU A 275 -9.80 -10.00 -10.77
CA GLU A 275 -11.26 -9.85 -10.76
C GLU A 275 -11.67 -8.50 -10.13
N VAL A 276 -11.05 -8.13 -9.01
CA VAL A 276 -11.33 -6.86 -8.32
C VAL A 276 -10.68 -5.65 -9.00
N ALA A 277 -9.45 -5.80 -9.54
CA ALA A 277 -8.72 -4.71 -10.18
C ALA A 277 -9.31 -4.27 -11.54
N LEU A 278 -10.01 -5.18 -12.23
CA LEU A 278 -10.59 -4.98 -13.56
C LEU A 278 -12.13 -4.79 -13.46
N PRO A 279 -12.66 -3.55 -13.54
CA PRO A 279 -14.10 -3.35 -13.53
C PRO A 279 -14.72 -3.92 -14.81
N GLY A 280 -15.71 -4.78 -14.64
CA GLY A 280 -16.59 -5.30 -15.69
C GLY A 280 -16.33 -6.76 -16.07
N LYS A 281 -17.39 -7.58 -15.87
CA LYS A 281 -17.58 -9.03 -16.03
C LYS A 281 -16.39 -9.91 -15.58
N PRO A 282 -16.62 -10.89 -14.67
CA PRO A 282 -15.59 -11.81 -14.24
C PRO A 282 -14.91 -12.44 -15.45
N MET A 283 -13.60 -12.69 -15.34
CA MET A 283 -12.89 -13.51 -16.32
C MET A 283 -13.68 -14.81 -16.44
N ALA A 284 -14.42 -14.96 -17.54
CA ALA A 284 -15.09 -16.20 -17.84
C ALA A 284 -14.01 -17.28 -17.91
N ASP A 285 -14.26 -18.38 -17.21
CA ASP A 285 -13.48 -19.60 -17.28
C ASP A 285 -13.20 -19.92 -18.77
N PRO A 286 -11.95 -20.11 -19.20
CA PRO A 286 -11.64 -20.45 -20.60
C PRO A 286 -12.34 -21.74 -21.07
N ALA A 287 -12.86 -22.56 -20.15
CA ALA A 287 -13.68 -23.74 -20.46
C ALA A 287 -15.20 -23.46 -20.58
N ALA A 288 -15.68 -22.25 -20.27
CA ALA A 288 -17.10 -21.93 -20.33
C ALA A 288 -17.57 -21.66 -21.78
N PRO A 289 -18.69 -22.27 -22.23
CA PRO A 289 -19.23 -22.03 -23.56
C PRO A 289 -19.62 -20.57 -23.75
N PRO A 290 -19.36 -19.97 -24.94
CA PRO A 290 -19.68 -18.57 -25.19
C PRO A 290 -21.20 -18.34 -25.05
N PRO A 291 -21.63 -17.29 -24.32
CA PRO A 291 -23.05 -17.01 -24.19
C PRO A 291 -23.64 -16.67 -25.56
N PRO A 292 -24.87 -17.13 -25.87
CA PRO A 292 -25.46 -16.96 -27.18
C PRO A 292 -25.61 -15.47 -27.52
N LYS A 293 -25.06 -15.07 -28.68
CA LYS A 293 -25.15 -13.71 -29.22
C LYS A 293 -26.62 -13.37 -29.49
N ARG A 294 -27.30 -12.68 -28.57
CA ARG A 294 -28.63 -12.13 -28.81
C ARG A 294 -28.53 -11.04 -29.89
N ARG A 295 -29.02 -11.36 -31.09
CA ARG A 295 -29.14 -10.45 -32.24
C ARG A 295 -30.05 -9.28 -31.86
N ARG A 296 -29.53 -8.04 -31.83
CA ARG A 296 -30.33 -6.83 -31.58
C ARG A 296 -31.29 -6.62 -32.77
N ARG A 297 -32.59 -6.79 -32.55
CA ARG A 297 -33.64 -6.34 -33.49
C ARG A 297 -33.65 -4.80 -33.50
N ARG A 298 -33.51 -4.20 -34.68
CA ARG A 298 -33.78 -2.77 -34.92
C ARG A 298 -35.30 -2.60 -34.95
N HIS A 299 -35.86 -1.81 -34.03
CA HIS A 299 -37.22 -1.27 -34.17
C HIS A 299 -37.15 0.25 -34.31
N ALA A 300 -37.99 0.74 -35.21
CA ALA A 300 -38.11 2.13 -35.61
C ALA A 300 -38.52 3.02 -34.43
N ARG A 301 -37.99 4.24 -34.45
CA ARG A 301 -38.39 5.34 -33.57
C ARG A 301 -39.85 5.68 -33.89
N TRP A 302 -40.62 6.03 -32.86
CA TRP A 302 -41.52 7.20 -32.77
C TRP A 302 -42.29 6.99 -31.45
N PHE A 303 -42.01 7.86 -30.46
CA PHE A 303 -42.60 7.92 -29.12
C PHE A 303 -42.38 6.71 -28.18
N ASP A 304 -41.41 6.82 -27.26
CA ASP A 304 -41.40 6.03 -26.02
C ASP A 304 -40.81 6.88 -24.88
N SER A 305 -41.66 7.25 -23.91
CA SER A 305 -41.38 8.12 -22.76
C SER A 305 -40.51 7.43 -21.68
N ARG A 306 -39.56 6.59 -22.11
CA ARG A 306 -38.62 5.83 -21.26
C ARG A 306 -37.19 6.37 -21.31
N HIS A 307 -36.99 7.61 -21.78
CA HIS A 307 -35.67 8.25 -21.78
C HIS A 307 -35.23 8.77 -20.41
N ASP A 308 -36.16 9.08 -19.50
CA ASP A 308 -35.76 9.57 -18.17
C ASP A 308 -35.41 8.43 -17.19
N ALA A 309 -36.11 7.29 -17.24
CA ALA A 309 -35.85 6.16 -16.34
C ALA A 309 -34.60 5.31 -16.71
N ARG A 310 -33.96 5.56 -17.87
CA ARG A 310 -32.67 4.94 -18.24
C ARG A 310 -31.47 5.77 -17.80
N ASN A 311 -31.59 7.09 -17.81
CA ASN A 311 -30.53 7.96 -17.31
C ASN A 311 -30.37 7.82 -15.79
N GLU A 312 -31.44 7.55 -15.05
CA GLU A 312 -31.33 7.26 -13.61
C GLU A 312 -30.66 5.90 -13.32
N ARG A 313 -30.93 4.84 -14.11
CA ARG A 313 -30.29 3.53 -13.89
C ARG A 313 -28.85 3.44 -14.39
N ASP A 314 -28.48 4.21 -15.41
CA ASP A 314 -27.08 4.32 -15.85
C ASP A 314 -26.28 5.26 -14.94
N ALA A 315 -26.91 6.30 -14.36
CA ALA A 315 -26.30 7.13 -13.31
C ALA A 315 -26.16 6.39 -11.96
N GLN A 316 -27.07 5.48 -11.62
CA GLN A 316 -26.93 4.61 -10.43
C GLN A 316 -25.94 3.45 -10.63
N ARG A 317 -25.45 3.21 -11.85
CA ARG A 317 -24.38 2.23 -12.11
C ARG A 317 -22.97 2.81 -12.02
N ASP A 318 -22.86 4.15 -12.06
CA ASP A 318 -21.67 4.89 -11.62
C ASP A 318 -21.70 5.16 -10.10
N GLY A 319 -22.57 4.46 -9.37
CA GLY A 319 -22.32 4.16 -7.97
C GLY A 319 -21.00 3.39 -7.91
N THR A 320 -19.94 4.10 -7.53
CA THR A 320 -18.68 3.56 -7.02
C THR A 320 -19.04 2.50 -5.99
N GLN A 321 -19.21 1.25 -6.43
CA GLN A 321 -19.35 0.14 -5.51
C GLN A 321 -18.16 0.25 -4.56
N PRO A 322 -18.39 0.23 -3.24
CA PRO A 322 -17.30 0.24 -2.28
C PRO A 322 -16.30 -0.82 -2.73
N ARG A 323 -15.06 -0.41 -2.99
CA ARG A 323 -14.01 -1.37 -3.32
C ARG A 323 -14.01 -2.39 -2.19
N GLU A 324 -14.22 -3.65 -2.52
CA GLU A 324 -14.20 -4.73 -1.54
C GLU A 324 -12.89 -4.62 -0.74
N SER A 325 -13.01 -4.57 0.59
CA SER A 325 -11.86 -4.48 1.48
C SER A 325 -10.98 -5.72 1.30
N CYS A 326 -9.68 -5.57 1.53
CA CYS A 326 -8.78 -6.71 1.46
C CYS A 326 -8.88 -7.50 2.77
N PRO A 327 -9.23 -8.80 2.74
CA PRO A 327 -9.32 -9.61 3.96
C PRO A 327 -8.03 -9.60 4.79
N GLY A 328 -6.87 -9.53 4.14
CA GLY A 328 -5.58 -9.40 4.82
C GLY A 328 -5.40 -8.05 5.52
N CYS A 329 -5.91 -6.94 4.95
CA CYS A 329 -5.89 -5.63 5.59
C CYS A 329 -6.86 -5.61 6.79
N ASP A 330 -8.04 -6.21 6.63
CA ASP A 330 -9.04 -6.29 7.69
C ASP A 330 -8.53 -7.10 8.89
N ALA A 331 -7.84 -8.23 8.63
CA ALA A 331 -7.22 -9.04 9.68
C ALA A 331 -6.15 -8.26 10.47
N GLU A 332 -5.29 -7.51 9.76
CA GLU A 332 -4.31 -6.62 10.38
C GLU A 332 -4.97 -5.51 11.21
N GLU A 333 -6.00 -4.86 10.67
CA GLU A 333 -6.72 -3.78 11.35
C GLU A 333 -7.48 -4.26 12.60
N ILE A 334 -8.15 -5.41 12.52
CA ILE A 334 -8.83 -6.02 13.67
C ILE A 334 -7.82 -6.33 14.77
N ALA A 335 -6.64 -6.86 14.42
CA ALA A 335 -5.59 -7.13 15.39
C ALA A 335 -5.05 -5.85 16.03
N ALA A 336 -4.78 -4.82 15.22
CA ALA A 336 -4.37 -3.50 15.71
C ALA A 336 -5.37 -2.95 16.74
N ARG A 337 -6.66 -2.90 16.38
CA ARG A 337 -7.73 -2.41 17.27
C ARG A 337 -7.86 -3.22 18.56
N LYS A 338 -7.76 -4.55 18.48
CA LYS A 338 -7.78 -5.43 19.68
C LYS A 338 -6.60 -5.14 20.61
N SER A 339 -5.41 -4.91 20.05
CA SER A 339 -4.21 -4.62 20.84
C SER A 339 -4.22 -3.20 21.41
N ILE A 340 -4.72 -2.22 20.67
CA ILE A 340 -4.95 -0.87 21.19
C ILE A 340 -5.96 -0.87 22.34
N ALA A 341 -7.06 -1.61 22.21
CA ALA A 341 -8.02 -1.77 23.30
C ALA A 341 -7.40 -2.45 24.54
N ARG A 342 -6.44 -3.38 24.35
CA ARG A 342 -5.67 -3.96 25.47
C ARG A 342 -4.76 -2.92 26.13
N LEU A 343 -4.06 -2.10 25.34
CA LEU A 343 -3.23 -1.00 25.83
C LEU A 343 -4.05 -0.01 26.66
N ILE A 344 -5.18 0.48 26.13
CA ILE A 344 -6.08 1.41 26.83
C ILE A 344 -6.56 0.82 28.16
N ARG A 345 -6.94 -0.47 28.19
CA ARG A 345 -7.31 -1.15 29.44
C ARG A 345 -6.13 -1.27 30.41
N GLY A 346 -4.92 -1.54 29.93
CA GLY A 346 -3.71 -1.58 30.75
C GLY A 346 -3.44 -0.23 31.41
N VAL A 347 -3.52 0.86 30.64
CA VAL A 347 -3.38 2.23 31.12
C VAL A 347 -4.48 2.59 32.13
N SER A 348 -5.73 2.21 31.86
CA SER A 348 -6.85 2.44 32.79
C SER A 348 -6.62 1.75 34.15
N ARG A 349 -6.11 0.51 34.14
CA ARG A 349 -5.92 -0.33 35.34
C ARG A 349 -4.63 -0.09 36.10
N ALA A 350 -3.64 0.58 35.51
CA ALA A 350 -2.39 0.88 36.20
C ALA A 350 -2.68 1.74 37.45
N GLU A 351 -2.26 1.30 38.63
CA GLU A 351 -2.56 2.01 39.89
C GLU A 351 -1.54 3.12 40.21
N HIS A 352 -0.31 2.96 39.75
CA HIS A 352 0.82 3.86 39.98
C HIS A 352 1.66 4.06 38.70
N ASP A 353 2.62 4.98 38.74
CA ASP A 353 3.39 5.41 37.56
C ASP A 353 4.26 4.29 36.97
N ASP A 354 4.85 3.42 37.80
CA ASP A 354 5.63 2.28 37.29
C ASP A 354 4.74 1.30 36.49
N ALA A 355 3.52 1.04 36.97
CA ALA A 355 2.57 0.19 36.26
C ALA A 355 2.11 0.84 34.94
N LEU A 356 2.02 2.17 34.91
CA LEU A 356 1.72 2.92 33.69
C LEU A 356 2.88 2.84 32.69
N ALA A 357 4.12 3.02 33.16
CA ALA A 357 5.32 2.92 32.33
C ALA A 357 5.43 1.53 31.67
N LEU A 358 5.21 0.46 32.45
CA LEU A 358 5.16 -0.91 31.95
C LEU A 358 4.05 -1.12 30.92
N ALA A 359 2.88 -0.50 31.11
CA ALA A 359 1.75 -0.65 30.19
C ALA A 359 2.02 -0.04 28.80
N VAL A 360 2.82 1.02 28.72
CA VAL A 360 3.15 1.72 27.47
C VAL A 360 4.52 1.35 26.90
N GLU A 361 5.28 0.51 27.60
CA GLU A 361 6.64 0.15 27.24
C GLU A 361 6.73 -0.42 25.81
N GLY A 362 7.71 0.07 25.05
CA GLY A 362 7.96 -0.37 23.68
C GLY A 362 6.91 0.06 22.64
N VAL A 363 5.79 0.68 23.03
CA VAL A 363 4.75 1.12 22.09
C VAL A 363 5.30 2.23 21.19
N CYS A 364 5.21 2.04 19.87
CA CYS A 364 5.65 3.08 18.93
C CYS A 364 4.70 4.28 18.92
N LEU A 365 5.23 5.45 18.63
CA LEU A 365 4.47 6.71 18.64
C LEU A 365 3.23 6.69 17.72
N LYS A 366 3.25 5.93 16.62
CA LYS A 366 2.07 5.77 15.76
C LYS A 366 0.92 5.03 16.43
N HIS A 367 1.20 3.91 17.10
CA HIS A 367 0.16 3.18 17.82
C HIS A 367 -0.23 3.87 19.13
N PHE A 368 0.70 4.64 19.71
CA PHE A 368 0.39 5.56 20.80
C PHE A 368 -0.68 6.58 20.37
N ALA A 369 -0.50 7.18 19.19
CA ALA A 369 -1.46 8.12 18.62
C ALA A 369 -2.86 7.49 18.46
N GLU A 370 -2.93 6.26 17.93
CA GLU A 370 -4.20 5.57 17.78
C GLU A 370 -4.86 5.28 19.14
N ALA A 371 -4.09 4.86 20.14
CA ALA A 371 -4.60 4.67 21.49
C ALA A 371 -5.14 5.98 22.10
N PHE A 372 -4.47 7.10 21.84
CA PHE A 372 -4.91 8.43 22.25
C PHE A 372 -6.24 8.82 21.60
N ILE A 373 -6.42 8.57 20.29
CA ILE A 373 -7.70 8.83 19.58
C ILE A 373 -8.85 8.00 20.17
N TYR A 374 -8.60 6.73 20.50
CA TYR A 374 -9.63 5.82 20.98
C TYR A 374 -9.88 5.91 22.50
N ALA A 375 -9.07 6.68 23.24
CA ALA A 375 -9.29 6.91 24.66
C ALA A 375 -10.50 7.83 24.85
N SER A 376 -11.66 7.25 25.19
CA SER A 376 -12.91 8.01 25.36
C SER A 376 -13.02 8.73 26.71
N GLU A 377 -12.21 8.37 27.70
CA GLU A 377 -12.25 8.94 29.05
C GLU A 377 -11.13 9.99 29.25
N PRO A 378 -11.45 11.22 29.69
CA PRO A 378 -10.45 12.29 29.88
C PRO A 378 -9.30 11.90 30.82
N ARG A 379 -9.59 11.07 31.84
CA ARG A 379 -8.57 10.57 32.76
C ARG A 379 -7.55 9.65 32.07
N ILE A 380 -8.02 8.77 31.18
CA ILE A 380 -7.14 7.87 30.43
C ILE A 380 -6.31 8.68 29.42
N GLU A 381 -6.94 9.65 28.75
CA GLU A 381 -6.25 10.56 27.84
C GLU A 381 -5.13 11.34 28.55
N GLN A 382 -5.40 11.90 29.73
CA GLN A 382 -4.40 12.62 30.52
C GLN A 382 -3.23 11.72 30.93
N ARG A 383 -3.50 10.47 31.30
CA ARG A 383 -2.47 9.49 31.64
C ARG A 383 -1.61 9.10 30.44
N LEU A 384 -2.23 8.89 29.28
CA LEU A 384 -1.51 8.69 28.02
C LEU A 384 -0.63 9.92 27.73
N ARG A 385 -1.18 11.13 27.81
CA ARG A 385 -0.41 12.36 27.59
C ARG A 385 0.82 12.46 28.49
N GLY A 386 0.65 12.17 29.79
CA GLY A 386 1.76 12.13 30.75
C GLY A 386 2.81 11.09 30.39
N ALA A 387 2.39 9.86 30.06
CA ALA A 387 3.28 8.78 29.66
C ALA A 387 4.06 9.12 28.37
N LEU A 388 3.40 9.76 27.39
CA LEU A 388 4.04 10.22 26.16
C LEU A 388 5.13 11.26 26.45
N GLY A 389 4.85 12.23 27.34
CA GLY A 389 5.84 13.21 27.78
C GLY A 389 7.07 12.54 28.40
N SER A 390 6.87 11.54 29.26
CA SER A 390 7.98 10.78 29.86
C SER A 390 8.79 9.95 28.86
N ILE A 391 8.15 9.40 27.81
CA ILE A 391 8.84 8.66 26.74
C ILE A 391 9.66 9.61 25.86
N LEU A 392 9.11 10.78 25.54
CA LEU A 392 9.70 11.70 24.59
C LEU A 392 10.77 12.59 25.19
N ARG A 393 10.78 12.83 26.50
CA ARG A 393 11.88 13.47 27.24
C ARG A 393 12.94 12.39 27.52
N PRO A 394 14.01 12.26 26.73
CA PRO A 394 15.12 11.43 27.15
C PRO A 394 15.70 12.06 28.43
N ALA A 395 16.33 11.27 29.30
CA ALA A 395 17.04 11.74 30.49
C ALA A 395 18.19 12.73 30.13
N THR A 396 17.83 13.98 29.82
CA THR A 396 18.78 15.09 29.67
C THR A 396 19.10 15.74 31.00
N ASP A 397 18.34 15.44 32.06
CA ASP A 397 18.54 16.06 33.38
C ASP A 397 19.47 15.25 34.29
N ALA A 398 19.86 14.04 33.91
CA ALA A 398 20.77 13.21 34.70
C ALA A 398 22.27 13.56 34.54
N ARG A 399 22.62 14.56 33.72
CA ARG A 399 24.01 14.98 33.48
C ARG A 399 24.38 16.40 33.92
N GLU A 400 23.44 17.18 34.49
CA GLU A 400 23.74 18.49 35.07
C GLU A 400 23.79 18.51 36.60
N CYS A 401 23.66 17.35 37.26
CA CYS A 401 23.84 17.22 38.71
C CYS A 401 25.08 16.42 39.13
N VAL A 402 26.23 16.56 38.46
CA VAL A 402 27.56 16.31 39.08
C VAL A 402 28.60 17.18 38.38
N SER A 403 28.78 18.40 38.87
CA SER A 403 30.04 19.17 38.86
C SER A 403 29.83 20.35 39.80
N GLY A 404 29.82 20.04 41.10
CA GLY A 404 30.37 20.93 42.11
C GLY A 404 31.87 20.69 42.20
#